data_AF-A0A244EW33-F1
#
_entry.id   AF-A0A244EW33-F1
#
_cell.length_a   1.000
_cell.length_b   1.000
_cell.length_c   1.000
_cell.angle_alpha   90.00
_cell.angle_beta   90.00
_cell.angle_gamma   90.00
#
_symmetry.space_group_name_H-M   'P 1'
#
loop_
_entity.id
_entity.type
_entity.pdbx_description
1 polymer ?
#
loop_
_entity_poly.entity_id
_entity_poly.type
_entity_poly.pdbx_seq_one_letter_code
_entity_poly.pdbx_strand_id
1 'polypeptide(L)'
;MEDSPASLQFGSLLFAQGITRLMTEHMIYGVEGESEDFRAAVASARRTFKFFWREMSWERRRIVQALDLAAIKVSFSTDSPDPDSPSVENMWVTDVDFDGQTLSGVLMNEPEWVSSINAGDPVSVPLTRLNDWVYVLGGRVFGGFTIDALRCGMSSAERIEHDQAWGLDFGEAGTVMLVPPAKGKSPVRFTRTLASAADKRALNTLERREHPMGLNAQSAVEEGLREDPALVTDYDEEGWQMIHREALAGNCNVVITLLHSGADPATTNRNGHDVLTLARLAGWPRIIEVLEGDRSNLEKSMQRPGFPAWPIGLTMTIIGMGGLYFAAMNQSTGRWGVRDEGFLSTGIFLALVLLCGQGLILCTGPWYFRLRERTPLWGKARALDWLAMLTGALLAFFLHDHLGAYLQHR
;
A
#
# COMPACT_ATOMS: atom_id res chain seq x y z
N MET A 1 27.49 -15.85 1.39
CA MET A 1 27.21 -16.45 0.08
C MET A 1 26.15 -15.56 -0.52
N GLU A 2 26.61 -14.51 -1.20
CA GLU A 2 25.73 -13.52 -1.82
C GLU A 2 25.13 -14.16 -3.07
N ASP A 3 23.84 -14.47 -3.03
CA ASP A 3 23.11 -14.81 -4.25
C ASP A 3 23.04 -13.55 -5.11
N SER A 4 23.70 -13.62 -6.26
CA SER A 4 23.74 -12.55 -7.25
C SER A 4 22.31 -12.24 -7.72
N PRO A 5 21.91 -10.97 -7.87
CA PRO A 5 20.58 -10.61 -8.38
C PRO A 5 20.25 -11.24 -9.74
N ALA A 6 21.27 -11.61 -10.54
CA ALA A 6 21.09 -12.33 -11.79
C ALA A 6 20.58 -13.77 -11.61
N SER A 7 21.01 -14.51 -10.58
CA SER A 7 20.55 -15.91 -10.38
C SER A 7 19.09 -15.98 -9.93
N LEU A 8 18.63 -14.99 -9.16
CA LEU A 8 17.22 -14.84 -8.79
C LEU A 8 16.34 -14.48 -10.00
N GLN A 9 16.85 -13.63 -10.89
CA GLN A 9 16.13 -13.21 -12.10
C GLN A 9 16.04 -14.33 -13.15
N PHE A 10 17.09 -15.14 -13.30
CA PHE A 10 17.05 -16.35 -14.15
C PHE A 10 16.15 -17.44 -13.57
N GLY A 11 16.12 -17.60 -12.24
CA GLY A 11 15.24 -18.52 -11.55
C GLY A 11 13.76 -18.15 -11.69
N SER A 12 13.42 -16.87 -11.55
CA SER A 12 12.04 -16.39 -11.74
C SER A 12 11.59 -16.49 -13.20
N LEU A 13 12.48 -16.24 -14.17
CA LEU A 13 12.17 -16.35 -15.59
C LEU A 13 11.90 -17.81 -16.01
N LEU A 14 12.71 -18.76 -15.53
CA LEU A 14 12.51 -20.19 -15.78
C LEU A 14 11.27 -20.73 -15.07
N PHE A 15 10.97 -20.22 -13.86
CA PHE A 15 9.74 -20.55 -13.13
C PHE A 15 8.49 -20.01 -13.84
N ALA A 16 8.53 -18.75 -14.28
CA ALA A 16 7.45 -18.14 -15.07
C ALA A 16 7.26 -18.85 -16.41
N GLN A 17 8.33 -19.23 -17.12
CA GLN A 17 8.25 -20.05 -18.33
C GLN A 17 7.67 -21.46 -18.06
N GLY A 18 8.03 -22.08 -16.93
CA GLY A 18 7.48 -23.36 -16.50
C GLY A 18 5.98 -23.29 -16.24
N ILE A 19 5.54 -22.33 -15.42
CA ILE A 19 4.12 -22.04 -15.16
C ILE A 19 3.38 -21.73 -16.45
N THR A 20 4.03 -20.99 -17.36
CA THR A 20 3.41 -20.59 -18.63
C THR A 20 3.04 -21.79 -19.48
N ARG A 21 3.91 -22.80 -19.51
CA ARG A 21 3.69 -24.08 -20.20
C ARG A 21 2.59 -24.94 -19.56
N LEU A 22 2.39 -24.83 -18.25
CA LEU A 22 1.40 -25.64 -17.51
C LEU A 22 -0.01 -25.05 -17.63
N MET A 23 -0.12 -23.72 -17.66
CA MET A 23 -1.40 -23.04 -17.89
C MET A 23 -1.91 -23.19 -19.32
N THR A 24 -1.04 -23.52 -20.26
CA THR A 24 -1.40 -23.85 -21.65
C THR A 24 -2.10 -25.21 -21.77
N GLU A 25 -1.75 -26.19 -20.94
CA GLU A 25 -2.21 -27.59 -21.04
C GLU A 25 -3.58 -27.88 -20.38
N HIS A 26 -4.17 -26.95 -19.61
CA HIS A 26 -5.47 -27.15 -18.95
C HIS A 26 -6.56 -26.25 -19.52
N MET A 27 -7.05 -26.61 -20.70
CA MET A 27 -8.28 -26.07 -21.27
C MET A 27 -9.49 -26.50 -20.42
N ILE A 28 -10.19 -25.53 -19.82
CA ILE A 28 -11.49 -25.79 -19.18
C ILE A 28 -12.55 -25.22 -20.12
N TYR A 29 -13.18 -26.13 -20.88
CA TYR A 29 -14.31 -25.87 -21.76
C TYR A 29 -15.44 -25.16 -21.00
N GLY A 30 -15.98 -24.09 -21.59
CA GLY A 30 -17.28 -23.57 -21.17
C GLY A 30 -18.35 -24.54 -21.64
N VAL A 31 -18.87 -25.36 -20.75
CA VAL A 31 -19.94 -26.32 -21.07
C VAL A 31 -21.29 -25.65 -20.81
N GLU A 32 -22.20 -25.72 -21.78
CA GLU A 32 -23.63 -25.53 -21.53
C GLU A 32 -24.07 -26.47 -20.40
N GLY A 33 -24.27 -25.92 -19.20
CA GLY A 33 -24.50 -26.71 -17.98
C GLY A 33 -23.59 -26.37 -16.80
N GLU A 34 -22.87 -25.23 -16.82
CA GLU A 34 -22.06 -24.77 -15.68
C GLU A 34 -22.83 -24.88 -14.35
N SER A 35 -22.23 -25.59 -13.39
CA SER A 35 -22.79 -25.73 -12.05
C SER A 35 -22.99 -24.35 -11.41
N GLU A 36 -24.02 -24.21 -10.58
CA GLU A 36 -24.31 -22.97 -9.86
C GLU A 36 -23.07 -22.43 -9.12
N ASP A 37 -22.27 -23.36 -8.60
CA ASP A 37 -20.98 -23.14 -7.96
C ASP A 37 -19.94 -22.47 -8.86
N PHE A 38 -19.82 -22.88 -10.12
CA PHE A 38 -18.87 -22.29 -11.07
C PHE A 38 -19.28 -20.86 -11.46
N ARG A 39 -20.58 -20.66 -11.73
CA ARG A 39 -21.12 -19.32 -12.01
C ARG A 39 -20.94 -18.36 -10.83
N ALA A 40 -21.11 -18.86 -9.60
CA ALA A 40 -20.83 -18.08 -8.40
C ALA A 40 -19.34 -17.72 -8.28
N ALA A 41 -18.44 -18.63 -8.64
CA ALA A 41 -17.00 -18.39 -8.65
C ALA A 41 -16.63 -17.26 -9.63
N VAL A 42 -17.15 -17.30 -10.86
CA VAL A 42 -16.95 -16.24 -11.87
C VAL A 42 -17.48 -14.89 -11.38
N ALA A 43 -18.66 -14.87 -10.76
CA ALA A 43 -19.22 -13.65 -10.20
C ALA A 43 -18.34 -13.06 -9.08
N SER A 44 -17.81 -13.91 -8.20
CA SER A 44 -16.86 -13.51 -7.15
C SER A 44 -15.54 -13.00 -7.71
N ALA A 45 -14.99 -13.65 -8.74
CA ALA A 45 -13.79 -13.20 -9.43
C ALA A 45 -13.98 -11.80 -10.01
N ARG A 46 -15.06 -11.56 -10.77
CA ARG A 46 -15.40 -10.23 -11.30
C ARG A 46 -15.54 -9.18 -10.20
N ARG A 47 -16.25 -9.50 -9.12
CA ARG A 47 -16.46 -8.58 -7.99
C ARG A 47 -15.15 -8.16 -7.31
N THR A 48 -14.17 -9.05 -7.30
CA THR A 48 -12.89 -8.86 -6.57
C THR A 48 -11.72 -8.52 -7.48
N PHE A 49 -11.93 -8.44 -8.80
CA PHE A 49 -10.91 -8.08 -9.79
C PHE A 49 -10.17 -6.78 -9.45
N LYS A 50 -10.85 -5.82 -8.81
CA LYS A 50 -10.24 -4.59 -8.32
C LYS A 50 -9.01 -4.82 -7.43
N PHE A 51 -8.94 -5.91 -6.67
CA PHE A 51 -7.76 -6.23 -5.85
C PHE A 51 -6.59 -6.67 -6.72
N PHE A 52 -6.82 -7.53 -7.72
CA PHE A 52 -5.82 -7.87 -8.74
C PHE A 52 -5.31 -6.61 -9.43
N TRP A 53 -6.23 -5.75 -9.90
CA TRP A 53 -5.86 -4.52 -10.58
C TRP A 53 -5.04 -3.57 -9.69
N ARG A 54 -5.41 -3.46 -8.40
CA ARG A 54 -4.65 -2.67 -7.44
C ARG A 54 -3.22 -3.18 -7.28
N GLU A 55 -3.02 -4.50 -7.15
CA GLU A 55 -1.67 -5.07 -7.07
C GLU A 55 -0.88 -4.82 -8.37
N MET A 56 -1.50 -5.05 -9.54
CA MET A 56 -0.88 -4.79 -10.84
C MET A 56 -0.45 -3.33 -11.02
N SER A 57 -1.27 -2.38 -10.56
CA SER A 57 -0.96 -0.95 -10.63
C SER A 57 0.33 -0.60 -9.86
N TRP A 58 0.62 -1.32 -8.77
CA TRP A 58 1.84 -1.16 -7.99
C TRP A 58 3.00 -1.97 -8.56
N GLU A 59 2.74 -3.15 -9.10
CA GLU A 59 3.74 -4.01 -9.71
C GLU A 59 4.44 -3.33 -10.88
N ARG A 60 3.68 -2.64 -11.73
CA ARG A 60 4.20 -1.85 -12.86
C ARG A 60 5.15 -0.72 -12.47
N ARG A 61 5.09 -0.27 -11.21
CA ARG A 61 5.96 0.80 -10.68
C ARG A 61 7.27 0.24 -10.11
N ARG A 62 7.43 -1.08 -10.03
CA ARG A 62 8.64 -1.70 -9.49
C ARG A 62 9.70 -1.82 -10.56
N ILE A 63 10.95 -1.57 -10.15
CA ILE A 63 12.13 -1.83 -10.98
C ILE A 63 12.33 -3.35 -11.14
N VAL A 64 12.10 -4.10 -10.06
CA VAL A 64 12.18 -5.57 -10.04
C VAL A 64 10.79 -6.11 -9.72
N GLN A 65 10.25 -6.87 -10.67
CA GLN A 65 8.97 -7.56 -10.50
C GLN A 65 9.05 -8.51 -9.30
N ALA A 66 8.01 -8.48 -8.47
CA ALA A 66 7.84 -9.34 -7.33
C ALA A 66 6.77 -10.40 -7.52
N LEU A 67 5.85 -10.22 -8.47
CA LEU A 67 4.87 -11.23 -8.82
C LEU A 67 5.54 -12.31 -9.67
N ASP A 68 5.33 -13.58 -9.31
CA ASP A 68 5.82 -14.72 -10.07
C ASP A 68 4.95 -14.95 -11.33
N LEU A 69 3.68 -14.58 -11.25
CA LEU A 69 2.68 -14.64 -12.32
C LEU A 69 1.58 -13.61 -12.04
N ALA A 70 1.05 -12.98 -13.08
CA ALA A 70 -0.23 -12.29 -13.02
C ALA A 70 -1.00 -12.52 -14.33
N ALA A 71 -2.16 -13.17 -14.25
CA ALA A 71 -2.95 -13.53 -15.42
C ALA A 71 -4.45 -13.41 -15.14
N ILE A 72 -5.22 -13.13 -16.18
CA ILE A 72 -6.68 -13.20 -16.17
C ILE A 72 -7.15 -14.30 -17.11
N LYS A 73 -8.29 -14.89 -16.82
CA LYS A 73 -8.96 -15.84 -17.71
C LYS A 73 -10.17 -15.16 -18.33
N VAL A 74 -10.26 -15.14 -19.65
CA VAL A 74 -11.33 -14.45 -20.39
C VAL A 74 -11.96 -15.36 -21.45
N SER A 75 -13.24 -15.12 -21.76
CA SER A 75 -13.97 -15.85 -22.82
C SER A 75 -13.89 -15.17 -24.18
N PHE A 76 -13.50 -15.94 -25.20
CA PHE A 76 -13.59 -15.59 -26.60
C PHE A 76 -14.71 -16.40 -27.26
N SER A 77 -15.41 -15.80 -28.23
CA SER A 77 -16.43 -16.51 -29.00
C SER A 77 -15.75 -17.35 -30.08
N THR A 78 -16.16 -18.61 -30.22
CA THR A 78 -15.61 -19.53 -31.20
C THR A 78 -16.21 -19.27 -32.59
N ASP A 79 -15.43 -19.55 -33.63
CA ASP A 79 -15.82 -19.40 -35.04
C ASP A 79 -15.83 -20.75 -35.78
N SER A 80 -15.72 -21.86 -35.03
CA SER A 80 -15.65 -23.20 -35.58
C SER A 80 -16.99 -23.64 -36.20
N PRO A 81 -16.98 -24.24 -37.41
CA PRO A 81 -18.16 -24.86 -38.01
C PRO A 81 -18.52 -26.21 -37.38
N ASP A 82 -17.71 -26.73 -36.45
CA ASP A 82 -17.93 -28.00 -35.77
C ASP A 82 -19.13 -27.91 -34.81
N PRO A 83 -20.18 -28.75 -34.98
CA PRO A 83 -21.32 -28.80 -34.07
C PRO A 83 -20.95 -29.12 -32.62
N ASP A 84 -19.82 -29.81 -32.40
CA ASP A 84 -19.33 -30.18 -31.07
C ASP A 84 -18.45 -29.09 -30.43
N SER A 85 -18.17 -27.99 -31.15
CA SER A 85 -17.38 -26.88 -30.62
C SER A 85 -18.15 -26.11 -29.53
N PRO A 86 -17.47 -25.70 -28.44
CA PRO A 86 -18.12 -24.89 -27.42
C PRO A 86 -18.45 -23.51 -27.98
N SER A 87 -19.51 -22.85 -27.48
CA SER A 87 -19.86 -21.48 -27.90
C SER A 87 -18.84 -20.42 -27.50
N VAL A 88 -18.03 -20.73 -26.48
CA VAL A 88 -16.94 -19.88 -26.00
C VAL A 88 -15.72 -20.72 -25.62
N GLU A 89 -14.54 -20.17 -25.88
CA GLU A 89 -13.27 -20.69 -25.43
C GLU A 89 -12.68 -19.78 -24.35
N ASN A 90 -12.20 -20.37 -23.24
CA ASN A 90 -11.68 -19.62 -22.11
C ASN A 90 -10.15 -19.71 -22.05
N MET A 91 -9.47 -18.58 -22.19
CA MET A 91 -8.01 -18.54 -22.32
C MET A 91 -7.39 -17.59 -21.30
N TRP A 92 -6.12 -17.84 -20.94
CA TRP A 92 -5.37 -16.96 -20.06
C TRP A 92 -4.71 -15.82 -20.84
N VAL A 93 -4.64 -14.66 -20.20
CA VAL A 93 -4.05 -13.43 -20.73
C VAL A 93 -3.12 -12.85 -19.67
N THR A 94 -1.89 -12.54 -20.05
CA THR A 94 -0.86 -11.90 -19.22
C THR A 94 -0.66 -10.44 -19.63
N ASP A 95 0.27 -9.73 -18.99
CA ASP A 95 0.55 -8.31 -19.23
C ASP A 95 -0.71 -7.44 -19.18
N VAL A 96 -1.56 -7.77 -18.21
CA VAL A 96 -2.94 -7.30 -18.15
C VAL A 96 -3.00 -5.81 -17.85
N ASP A 97 -3.74 -5.07 -18.67
CA ASP A 97 -4.12 -3.67 -18.51
C ASP A 97 -5.63 -3.49 -18.40
N PHE A 98 -6.04 -2.41 -17.74
CA PHE A 98 -7.44 -2.11 -17.49
C PHE A 98 -7.70 -0.60 -17.45
N ASP A 99 -8.63 -0.15 -18.28
CA ASP A 99 -8.99 1.27 -18.45
C ASP A 99 -10.34 1.64 -17.79
N GLY A 100 -10.86 0.76 -16.94
CA GLY A 100 -12.18 0.91 -16.31
C GLY A 100 -13.34 0.27 -17.09
N GLN A 101 -13.13 -0.14 -18.35
CA GLN A 101 -14.16 -0.81 -19.16
C GLN A 101 -13.63 -2.09 -19.81
N THR A 102 -12.42 -2.02 -20.36
CA THR A 102 -11.82 -3.00 -21.24
C THR A 102 -10.56 -3.56 -20.60
N LEU A 103 -10.45 -4.89 -20.65
CA LEU A 103 -9.26 -5.63 -20.30
C LEU A 103 -8.43 -5.82 -21.56
N SER A 104 -7.16 -5.49 -21.50
CA SER A 104 -6.21 -5.79 -22.57
C SER A 104 -4.99 -6.52 -22.02
N GLY A 105 -4.24 -7.17 -22.89
CA GLY A 105 -3.04 -7.92 -22.51
C GLY A 105 -2.57 -8.81 -23.65
N VAL A 106 -1.72 -9.78 -23.33
CA VAL A 106 -1.13 -10.73 -24.28
C VAL A 106 -1.72 -12.11 -24.05
N LEU A 107 -2.23 -12.74 -25.11
CA LEU A 107 -2.78 -14.10 -25.03
C LEU A 107 -1.68 -15.09 -24.67
N MET A 108 -1.94 -15.93 -23.67
CA MET A 108 -0.96 -16.85 -23.13
C MET A 108 -1.12 -18.27 -23.70
N ASN A 109 -2.35 -18.67 -24.02
CA ASN A 109 -2.69 -19.99 -24.53
C ASN A 109 -2.79 -20.00 -26.06
N GLU A 110 -2.45 -21.14 -26.66
CA GLU A 110 -2.83 -21.40 -28.05
C GLU A 110 -4.32 -21.74 -28.10
N PRO A 111 -5.13 -21.03 -28.92
CA PRO A 111 -6.54 -21.36 -29.08
C PRO A 111 -6.74 -22.68 -29.83
N GLU A 112 -7.76 -23.43 -29.42
CA GLU A 112 -8.21 -24.63 -30.13
C GLU A 112 -9.30 -24.30 -31.15
N TRP A 113 -10.24 -23.41 -30.79
CA TRP A 113 -11.48 -23.18 -31.54
C TRP A 113 -11.62 -21.76 -32.08
N VAL A 114 -10.76 -20.83 -31.66
CA VAL A 114 -10.74 -19.45 -32.14
C VAL A 114 -9.63 -19.27 -33.16
N SER A 115 -9.97 -19.27 -34.45
CA SER A 115 -8.95 -19.29 -35.52
C SER A 115 -8.28 -17.93 -35.78
N SER A 116 -8.87 -16.84 -35.26
CA SER A 116 -8.47 -15.47 -35.58
C SER A 116 -7.29 -14.92 -34.77
N ILE A 117 -6.88 -15.60 -33.70
CA ILE A 117 -5.82 -15.17 -32.76
C ILE A 117 -4.91 -16.34 -32.44
N ASN A 118 -3.68 -16.07 -32.00
CA ASN A 118 -2.70 -17.09 -31.59
C ASN A 118 -2.06 -16.71 -30.25
N ALA A 119 -1.37 -17.65 -29.60
CA ALA A 119 -0.60 -17.31 -28.41
C ALA A 119 0.44 -16.21 -28.71
N GLY A 120 0.56 -15.24 -27.81
CA GLY A 120 1.41 -14.07 -27.97
C GLY A 120 0.72 -12.87 -28.64
N ASP A 121 -0.49 -13.02 -29.18
CA ASP A 121 -1.21 -11.91 -29.78
C ASP A 121 -1.77 -10.93 -28.72
N PRO A 122 -1.74 -9.62 -28.99
CA PRO A 122 -2.42 -8.66 -28.14
C PRO A 122 -3.94 -8.82 -28.27
N VAL A 123 -4.62 -8.90 -27.13
CA VAL A 123 -6.07 -9.08 -27.06
C VAL A 123 -6.71 -7.98 -26.24
N SER A 124 -7.97 -7.67 -26.56
CA SER A 124 -8.75 -6.63 -25.89
C SER A 124 -10.21 -7.06 -25.81
N VAL A 125 -10.75 -7.18 -24.59
CA VAL A 125 -12.11 -7.67 -24.33
C VAL A 125 -12.78 -6.85 -23.22
N PRO A 126 -14.12 -6.69 -23.22
CA PRO A 126 -14.79 -5.99 -22.12
C PRO A 126 -14.67 -6.77 -20.81
N LEU A 127 -14.67 -6.07 -19.67
CA LEU A 127 -14.59 -6.67 -18.32
C LEU A 127 -15.64 -7.77 -18.08
N THR A 128 -16.79 -7.70 -18.76
CA THR A 128 -17.85 -8.72 -18.69
C THR A 128 -17.44 -10.09 -19.22
N ARG A 129 -16.33 -10.21 -19.96
CA ARG A 129 -15.75 -11.47 -20.44
C ARG A 129 -14.76 -12.11 -19.46
N LEU A 130 -14.43 -11.44 -18.36
CA LEU A 130 -13.56 -11.97 -17.31
C LEU A 130 -14.22 -13.15 -16.60
N ASN A 131 -13.52 -14.27 -16.47
CA ASN A 131 -14.01 -15.43 -15.73
C ASN A 131 -13.24 -15.68 -14.45
N ASP A 132 -11.94 -15.39 -14.47
CA ASP A 132 -11.11 -15.51 -13.29
C ASP A 132 -9.90 -14.58 -13.38
N TRP A 133 -9.23 -14.38 -12.26
CA TRP A 133 -7.94 -13.70 -12.19
C TRP A 133 -7.06 -14.41 -11.18
N VAL A 134 -5.76 -14.39 -11.43
CA VAL A 134 -4.77 -14.99 -10.55
C VAL A 134 -3.52 -14.13 -10.53
N TYR A 135 -2.96 -13.92 -9.35
CA TYR A 135 -1.57 -13.51 -9.24
C TYR A 135 -0.85 -14.36 -8.20
N VAL A 136 0.45 -14.53 -8.38
CA VAL A 136 1.30 -15.37 -7.55
C VAL A 136 2.39 -14.50 -6.93
N LEU A 137 2.58 -14.64 -5.63
CA LEU A 137 3.63 -13.95 -4.88
C LEU A 137 4.32 -14.93 -3.94
N GLY A 138 5.60 -15.19 -4.20
CA GLY A 138 6.40 -16.14 -3.42
C GLY A 138 5.83 -17.56 -3.51
N GLY A 139 5.39 -17.97 -4.71
CA GLY A 139 4.79 -19.27 -5.00
C GLY A 139 3.37 -19.46 -4.45
N ARG A 140 2.80 -18.47 -3.74
CA ARG A 140 1.44 -18.53 -3.20
C ARG A 140 0.44 -17.84 -4.13
N VAL A 141 -0.70 -18.49 -4.33
CA VAL A 141 -1.76 -18.03 -5.24
C VAL A 141 -2.75 -17.12 -4.54
N PHE A 142 -3.16 -16.07 -5.24
CA PHE A 142 -4.25 -15.16 -4.88
C PHE A 142 -5.24 -15.07 -6.04
N GLY A 143 -6.54 -15.01 -5.74
CA GLY A 143 -7.59 -15.21 -6.73
C GLY A 143 -7.78 -16.69 -7.06
N GLY A 144 -8.03 -17.03 -8.33
CA GLY A 144 -8.22 -18.40 -8.79
C GLY A 144 -9.54 -19.01 -8.30
N PHE A 145 -10.64 -18.27 -8.38
CA PHE A 145 -11.95 -18.72 -7.90
C PHE A 145 -12.47 -19.93 -8.69
N THR A 146 -12.27 -19.93 -10.00
CA THR A 146 -12.67 -21.04 -10.89
C THR A 146 -11.71 -22.22 -10.75
N ILE A 147 -10.44 -21.96 -10.40
CA ILE A 147 -9.47 -23.00 -10.07
C ILE A 147 -9.86 -23.68 -8.76
N ASP A 148 -10.20 -22.92 -7.72
CA ASP A 148 -10.72 -23.47 -6.45
C ASP A 148 -12.02 -24.27 -6.68
N ALA A 149 -12.88 -23.80 -7.59
CA ALA A 149 -14.09 -24.52 -7.96
C ALA A 149 -13.82 -25.92 -8.51
N LEU A 150 -12.83 -26.02 -9.40
CA LEU A 150 -12.37 -27.28 -9.96
C LEU A 150 -11.74 -28.16 -8.86
N ARG A 151 -10.85 -27.59 -8.03
CA ARG A 151 -10.13 -28.29 -6.95
C ARG A 151 -11.08 -28.88 -5.90
N CYS A 152 -12.22 -28.26 -5.63
CA CYS A 152 -13.23 -28.80 -4.71
C CYS A 152 -13.86 -30.12 -5.19
N GLY A 153 -13.89 -30.35 -6.50
CA GLY A 153 -14.36 -31.62 -7.07
C GLY A 153 -13.33 -32.75 -7.02
N MET A 154 -12.07 -32.42 -6.75
CA MET A 154 -10.95 -33.36 -6.75
C MET A 154 -10.74 -34.04 -5.39
N SER A 155 -10.36 -35.31 -5.43
CA SER A 155 -9.83 -36.02 -4.26
C SER A 155 -8.55 -35.37 -3.74
N SER A 156 -8.13 -35.71 -2.52
CA SER A 156 -6.92 -35.14 -1.93
C SER A 156 -5.65 -35.49 -2.73
N ALA A 157 -5.60 -36.66 -3.38
CA ALA A 157 -4.46 -37.07 -4.20
C ALA A 157 -4.41 -36.27 -5.51
N GLU A 158 -5.55 -36.15 -6.21
CA GLU A 158 -5.66 -35.36 -7.44
C GLU A 158 -5.34 -33.88 -7.20
N ARG A 159 -5.72 -33.32 -6.04
CA ARG A 159 -5.34 -31.96 -5.67
C ARG A 159 -3.84 -31.78 -5.49
N ILE A 160 -3.17 -32.76 -4.89
CA ILE A 160 -1.70 -32.72 -4.74
C ILE A 160 -1.03 -32.79 -6.11
N GLU A 161 -1.49 -33.69 -6.98
CA GLU A 161 -0.97 -33.80 -8.34
C GLU A 161 -1.21 -32.52 -9.16
N HIS A 162 -2.41 -31.93 -9.06
CA HIS A 162 -2.73 -30.64 -9.65
C HIS A 162 -1.79 -29.52 -9.17
N ASP A 163 -1.65 -29.36 -7.85
CA ASP A 163 -0.83 -28.30 -7.27
C ASP A 163 0.67 -28.50 -7.60
N GLN A 164 1.13 -29.76 -7.66
CA GLN A 164 2.48 -30.12 -8.11
C GLN A 164 2.70 -29.86 -9.59
N ALA A 165 1.71 -30.17 -10.43
CA ALA A 165 1.77 -29.91 -11.85
C ALA A 165 1.98 -28.41 -12.08
N TRP A 166 1.21 -27.55 -11.42
CA TRP A 166 1.36 -26.10 -11.54
C TRP A 166 2.61 -25.54 -10.84
N GLY A 167 3.15 -26.26 -9.85
CA GLY A 167 4.24 -25.78 -9.01
C GLY A 167 3.85 -24.62 -8.10
N LEU A 168 2.56 -24.51 -7.74
CA LEU A 168 1.98 -23.38 -7.00
C LEU A 168 1.26 -23.82 -5.72
N ASP A 169 1.32 -22.98 -4.68
CA ASP A 169 0.55 -23.16 -3.44
C ASP A 169 -0.80 -22.42 -3.54
N PHE A 170 -1.83 -23.19 -3.93
CA PHE A 170 -3.23 -22.73 -3.96
C PHE A 170 -3.91 -22.72 -2.58
N GLY A 171 -3.25 -23.22 -1.54
CA GLY A 171 -3.82 -23.32 -0.19
C GLY A 171 -4.94 -24.35 -0.06
N GLU A 172 -5.75 -24.19 0.99
CA GLU A 172 -6.84 -25.10 1.34
C GLU A 172 -8.00 -24.98 0.33
N ALA A 173 -8.42 -26.11 -0.25
CA ALA A 173 -9.55 -26.15 -1.18
C ALA A 173 -10.85 -25.67 -0.51
N GLY A 174 -11.65 -24.94 -1.26
CA GLY A 174 -12.85 -24.25 -0.79
C GLY A 174 -12.57 -22.85 -0.25
N THR A 175 -11.30 -22.42 -0.27
CA THR A 175 -10.90 -21.09 0.20
C THR A 175 -10.05 -20.35 -0.81
N VAL A 176 -10.26 -19.04 -0.90
CA VAL A 176 -9.54 -18.13 -1.80
C VAL A 176 -8.91 -17.01 -0.98
N MET A 177 -7.71 -16.57 -1.36
CA MET A 177 -7.05 -15.38 -0.80
C MET A 177 -7.08 -14.25 -1.81
N LEU A 178 -7.33 -13.02 -1.37
CA LEU A 178 -7.44 -11.85 -2.27
C LEU A 178 -6.23 -10.92 -2.23
N VAL A 179 -5.55 -10.85 -1.08
CA VAL A 179 -4.39 -9.99 -0.87
C VAL A 179 -3.36 -10.69 0.02
N PRO A 180 -2.07 -10.34 -0.07
CA PRO A 180 -1.06 -10.89 0.82
C PRO A 180 -1.33 -10.49 2.29
N PRO A 181 -1.04 -11.37 3.26
CA PRO A 181 -1.16 -11.00 4.67
C PRO A 181 -0.20 -9.85 5.02
N ALA A 182 -0.64 -8.99 5.92
CA ALA A 182 0.27 -8.02 6.53
C ALA A 182 1.37 -8.76 7.33
N LYS A 183 2.56 -8.15 7.42
CA LYS A 183 3.70 -8.74 8.13
C LYS A 183 3.32 -9.20 9.55
N GLY A 184 3.53 -10.48 9.84
CA GLY A 184 3.21 -11.09 11.13
C GLY A 184 1.72 -11.33 11.40
N LYS A 185 0.85 -11.23 10.39
CA LYS A 185 -0.57 -11.57 10.47
C LYS A 185 -0.87 -12.84 9.67
N SER A 186 -1.86 -13.60 10.13
CA SER A 186 -2.37 -14.75 9.39
C SER A 186 -3.07 -14.30 8.10
N PRO A 187 -3.04 -15.11 7.03
CA PRO A 187 -3.79 -14.83 5.81
C PRO A 187 -5.29 -14.81 6.08
N VAL A 188 -5.97 -13.87 5.44
CA VAL A 188 -7.44 -13.84 5.40
C VAL A 188 -7.88 -14.72 4.25
N ARG A 189 -8.67 -15.74 4.57
CA ARG A 189 -9.23 -16.69 3.62
C ARG A 189 -10.72 -16.41 3.47
N PHE A 190 -11.19 -16.50 2.25
CA PHE A 190 -12.58 -16.26 1.87
C PHE A 190 -13.19 -17.53 1.31
N THR A 191 -14.50 -17.70 1.48
CA THR A 191 -15.22 -18.70 0.69
C THR A 191 -15.32 -18.23 -0.77
N ARG A 192 -15.38 -19.17 -1.70
CA ARG A 192 -15.53 -18.91 -3.14
C ARG A 192 -16.75 -18.05 -3.49
N THR A 193 -17.85 -18.14 -2.73
CA THR A 193 -19.08 -17.36 -3.00
C THR A 193 -19.09 -15.99 -2.36
N LEU A 194 -18.15 -15.71 -1.45
CA LEU A 194 -18.07 -14.46 -0.68
C LEU A 194 -19.36 -14.10 0.08
N ALA A 195 -20.24 -15.09 0.29
CA ALA A 195 -21.60 -14.86 0.76
C ALA A 195 -21.72 -14.92 2.29
N SER A 196 -20.77 -15.56 2.98
CA SER A 196 -20.83 -15.75 4.42
C SER A 196 -20.74 -14.41 5.18
N ALA A 197 -21.29 -14.36 6.40
CA ALA A 197 -21.17 -13.17 7.25
C ALA A 197 -19.71 -12.86 7.63
N ALA A 198 -18.83 -13.88 7.65
CA ALA A 198 -17.40 -13.68 7.84
C ALA A 198 -16.77 -13.02 6.60
N ASP A 199 -17.05 -13.54 5.40
CA ASP A 199 -16.54 -12.98 4.14
C ASP A 199 -16.97 -11.54 3.96
N LYS A 200 -18.26 -11.23 4.16
CA LYS A 200 -18.77 -9.85 4.02
C LYS A 200 -18.07 -8.87 4.96
N ARG A 201 -17.81 -9.27 6.21
CA ARG A 201 -17.09 -8.44 7.20
C ARG A 201 -15.63 -8.27 6.81
N ALA A 202 -14.96 -9.36 6.43
CA ALA A 202 -13.57 -9.34 6.00
C ALA A 202 -13.37 -8.52 4.73
N LEU A 203 -14.26 -8.66 3.75
CA LEU A 203 -14.25 -7.93 2.48
C LEU A 203 -14.48 -6.44 2.71
N ASN A 204 -15.49 -6.04 3.49
CA ASN A 204 -15.72 -4.64 3.82
C ASN A 204 -14.51 -4.02 4.55
N THR A 205 -13.86 -4.78 5.44
CA THR A 205 -12.61 -4.33 6.11
C THR A 205 -11.49 -4.13 5.09
N LEU A 206 -11.35 -5.06 4.14
CA LEU A 206 -10.31 -5.03 3.13
C LEU A 206 -10.50 -3.92 2.09
N GLU A 207 -11.73 -3.69 1.64
CA GLU A 207 -12.11 -2.64 0.68
C GLU A 207 -11.90 -1.22 1.23
N ARG A 208 -11.93 -1.07 2.56
CA ARG A 208 -11.71 0.21 3.24
C ARG A 208 -10.27 0.44 3.65
N ARG A 209 -9.43 -0.61 3.60
CA ARG A 209 -8.02 -0.53 3.98
C ARG A 209 -7.15 -0.06 2.82
N GLU A 210 -6.22 0.83 3.14
CA GLU A 210 -5.21 1.27 2.18
C GLU A 210 -4.20 0.17 1.85
N HIS A 211 -3.75 0.15 0.60
CA HIS A 211 -2.68 -0.75 0.19
C HIS A 211 -1.35 -0.36 0.87
N PRO A 212 -0.55 -1.30 1.41
CA PRO A 212 0.72 -0.98 2.07
C PRO A 212 1.71 -0.21 1.20
N MET A 213 1.77 -0.49 -0.11
CA MET A 213 2.63 0.29 -1.01
C MET A 213 2.13 1.72 -1.20
N GLY A 214 0.82 1.94 -1.22
CA GLY A 214 0.24 3.29 -1.24
C GLY A 214 0.65 4.11 -0.04
N LEU A 215 0.61 3.52 1.17
CA LEU A 215 1.06 4.19 2.39
C LEU A 215 2.55 4.52 2.36
N ASN A 216 3.38 3.62 1.83
CA ASN A 216 4.82 3.82 1.75
C ASN A 216 5.21 4.84 0.67
N ALA A 217 4.48 4.88 -0.45
CA ALA A 217 4.72 5.79 -1.56
C ALA A 217 4.22 7.23 -1.29
N GLN A 218 3.40 7.42 -0.25
CA GLN A 218 2.76 8.68 0.07
C GLN A 218 3.73 9.88 0.13
N SER A 219 4.86 9.74 0.81
CA SER A 219 5.84 10.83 0.92
C SER A 219 6.52 11.15 -0.41
N ALA A 220 6.74 10.15 -1.26
CA ALA A 220 7.33 10.34 -2.58
C ALA A 220 6.36 11.07 -3.52
N VAL A 221 5.06 10.75 -3.45
CA VAL A 221 4.01 11.49 -4.17
C VAL A 221 3.97 12.96 -3.71
N GLU A 222 3.92 13.20 -2.39
CA GLU A 222 3.88 14.55 -1.83
C GLU A 222 5.13 15.38 -2.19
N GLU A 223 6.29 14.76 -2.31
CA GLU A 223 7.52 15.42 -2.80
C GLU A 223 7.43 15.73 -4.29
N GLY A 224 7.05 14.74 -5.12
CA GLY A 224 6.94 14.92 -6.57
C GLY A 224 5.98 16.06 -6.94
N LEU A 225 4.83 16.16 -6.28
CA LEU A 225 3.87 17.24 -6.49
C LEU A 225 4.40 18.63 -6.04
N ARG A 226 5.37 18.66 -5.12
CA ARG A 226 6.00 19.91 -4.67
C ARG A 226 7.08 20.37 -5.65
N GLU A 227 7.84 19.42 -6.18
CA GLU A 227 8.86 19.68 -7.19
C GLU A 227 8.22 20.09 -8.52
N ASP A 228 7.15 19.40 -8.91
CA ASP A 228 6.39 19.69 -10.11
C ASP A 228 4.87 19.69 -9.84
N PRO A 229 4.28 20.87 -9.56
CA PRO A 229 2.84 21.01 -9.38
C PRO A 229 2.00 20.68 -10.62
N ALA A 230 2.59 20.66 -11.83
CA ALA A 230 1.83 20.37 -13.05
C ALA A 230 1.36 18.91 -13.11
N LEU A 231 2.06 18.00 -12.41
CA LEU A 231 1.69 16.58 -12.28
C LEU A 231 0.26 16.35 -11.78
N VAL A 232 -0.33 17.32 -11.07
CA VAL A 232 -1.72 17.27 -10.59
C VAL A 232 -2.71 17.29 -11.75
N THR A 233 -2.40 18.03 -12.82
CA THR A 233 -3.31 18.33 -13.93
C THR A 233 -2.87 17.74 -15.26
N ASP A 234 -1.63 17.26 -15.34
CA ASP A 234 -1.07 16.71 -16.57
C ASP A 234 -1.77 15.42 -16.97
N TYR A 235 -1.98 15.31 -18.28
CA TYR A 235 -2.47 14.11 -18.92
C TYR A 235 -1.29 13.33 -19.48
N ASP A 236 -1.29 12.02 -19.28
CA ASP A 236 -0.38 11.12 -19.95
C ASP A 236 -0.75 10.90 -21.44
N GLU A 237 0.06 10.11 -22.14
CA GLU A 237 -0.11 9.80 -23.56
C GLU A 237 -1.44 9.09 -23.88
N GLU A 238 -2.06 8.44 -22.89
CA GLU A 238 -3.35 7.77 -23.03
C GLU A 238 -4.53 8.71 -22.74
N GLY A 239 -4.26 9.96 -22.35
CA GLY A 239 -5.28 10.94 -21.98
C GLY A 239 -5.85 10.70 -20.59
N TRP A 240 -5.01 10.25 -19.65
CA TRP A 240 -5.36 10.08 -18.24
C TRP A 240 -4.53 11.02 -17.35
N GLN A 241 -5.18 11.65 -16.37
CA GLN A 241 -4.45 12.28 -15.26
C GLN A 241 -4.12 11.26 -14.18
N MET A 242 -3.12 11.57 -13.35
CA MET A 242 -2.73 10.73 -12.21
C MET A 242 -3.93 10.37 -11.32
N ILE A 243 -4.82 11.32 -11.01
CA ILE A 243 -5.99 11.08 -10.15
C ILE A 243 -6.94 10.01 -10.72
N HIS A 244 -7.08 9.92 -12.04
CA HIS A 244 -7.91 8.90 -12.69
C HIS A 244 -7.33 7.50 -12.48
N ARG A 245 -6.01 7.33 -12.68
CA ARG A 245 -5.33 6.04 -12.49
C ARG A 245 -5.38 5.60 -11.03
N GLU A 246 -5.15 6.52 -10.09
CA GLU A 246 -5.18 6.23 -8.65
C GLU A 246 -6.58 5.91 -8.14
N ALA A 247 -7.62 6.55 -8.68
CA ALA A 247 -9.02 6.24 -8.36
C ALA A 247 -9.44 4.86 -8.88
N LEU A 248 -9.02 4.50 -10.09
CA LEU A 248 -9.28 3.18 -10.68
C LEU A 248 -8.54 2.07 -9.90
N ALA A 249 -7.29 2.32 -9.53
CA ALA A 249 -6.46 1.40 -8.73
C ALA A 249 -6.90 1.29 -7.27
N GLY A 250 -7.61 2.28 -6.72
CA GLY A 250 -8.09 2.25 -5.33
C GLY A 250 -7.09 2.78 -4.30
N ASN A 251 -6.15 3.63 -4.71
CA ASN A 251 -5.15 4.23 -3.82
C ASN A 251 -5.72 5.51 -3.19
N CYS A 252 -6.59 5.32 -2.19
CA CYS A 252 -7.42 6.40 -1.64
C CYS A 252 -6.59 7.53 -1.02
N ASN A 253 -5.49 7.20 -0.33
CA ASN A 253 -4.58 8.17 0.23
C ASN A 253 -3.95 9.09 -0.84
N VAL A 254 -3.57 8.53 -1.99
CA VAL A 254 -2.99 9.30 -3.10
C VAL A 254 -4.06 10.19 -3.74
N VAL A 255 -5.28 9.67 -3.94
CA VAL A 255 -6.42 10.48 -4.43
C VAL A 255 -6.69 11.66 -3.51
N ILE A 256 -6.73 11.44 -2.19
CA ILE A 256 -6.91 12.53 -1.20
C ILE A 256 -5.81 13.59 -1.35
N THR A 257 -4.56 13.18 -1.51
CA THR A 257 -3.43 14.11 -1.71
C THR A 257 -3.54 14.91 -3.00
N LEU A 258 -3.95 14.28 -4.10
CA LEU A 258 -4.15 14.96 -5.38
C LEU A 258 -5.29 15.98 -5.30
N LEU A 259 -6.42 15.63 -4.68
CA LEU A 259 -7.53 16.56 -4.43
C LEU A 259 -7.09 17.76 -3.59
N HIS A 260 -6.29 17.53 -2.54
CA HIS A 260 -5.72 18.61 -1.74
C HIS A 260 -4.75 19.51 -2.50
N SER A 261 -4.06 18.94 -3.50
CA SER A 261 -3.12 19.66 -4.36
C SER A 261 -3.81 20.40 -5.51
N GLY A 262 -5.14 20.35 -5.59
CA GLY A 262 -5.94 21.10 -6.56
C GLY A 262 -6.42 20.28 -7.75
N ALA A 263 -6.31 18.95 -7.74
CA ALA A 263 -6.89 18.10 -8.78
C ALA A 263 -8.41 18.29 -8.82
N ASP A 264 -8.96 18.51 -10.01
CA ASP A 264 -10.40 18.63 -10.23
C ASP A 264 -11.00 17.23 -10.48
N PRO A 265 -11.84 16.70 -9.57
CA PRO A 265 -12.45 15.38 -9.73
C PRO A 265 -13.48 15.31 -10.86
N ALA A 266 -13.93 16.45 -11.40
CA ALA A 266 -14.88 16.51 -12.52
C ALA A 266 -14.19 16.45 -13.89
N THR A 267 -12.86 16.46 -13.94
CA THR A 267 -12.11 16.22 -15.18
C THR A 267 -12.42 14.82 -15.70
N THR A 268 -12.39 14.66 -17.02
CA THR A 268 -12.62 13.37 -17.67
C THR A 268 -11.35 12.88 -18.35
N ASN A 269 -11.18 11.57 -18.36
CA ASN A 269 -10.15 10.89 -19.14
C ASN A 269 -10.57 10.71 -20.61
N ARG A 270 -9.72 10.07 -21.42
CA ARG A 270 -10.00 9.74 -22.83
C ARG A 270 -11.28 8.91 -23.05
N ASN A 271 -11.69 8.12 -22.05
CA ASN A 271 -12.90 7.31 -22.09
C ASN A 271 -14.16 8.10 -21.69
N GLY A 272 -14.03 9.40 -21.39
CA GLY A 272 -15.14 10.26 -20.95
C GLY A 272 -15.56 10.02 -19.49
N HIS A 273 -14.76 9.31 -18.71
CA HIS A 273 -15.04 9.03 -17.31
C HIS A 273 -14.37 10.04 -16.38
N ASP A 274 -15.13 10.56 -15.44
CA ASP A 274 -14.61 11.34 -14.32
C ASP A 274 -14.07 10.43 -13.18
N VAL A 275 -13.45 11.06 -12.18
CA VAL A 275 -12.80 10.34 -11.08
C VAL A 275 -13.82 9.53 -10.26
N LEU A 276 -15.02 10.07 -10.04
CA LEU A 276 -16.08 9.40 -9.30
C LEU A 276 -16.63 8.19 -10.07
N THR A 277 -16.78 8.30 -11.38
CA THR A 277 -17.21 7.23 -12.27
C THR A 277 -16.20 6.08 -12.23
N LEU A 278 -14.90 6.37 -12.33
CA LEU A 278 -13.85 5.35 -12.21
C LEU A 278 -13.87 4.65 -10.84
N ALA A 279 -14.02 5.40 -9.75
CA ALA A 279 -14.12 4.83 -8.41
C ALA A 279 -15.35 3.92 -8.24
N ARG A 280 -16.48 4.27 -8.87
CA ARG A 280 -17.71 3.46 -8.88
C ARG A 280 -17.56 2.20 -9.74
N LEU A 281 -16.97 2.33 -10.93
CA LEU A 281 -16.71 1.19 -11.83
C LEU A 281 -15.77 0.17 -11.17
N ALA A 282 -14.71 0.64 -10.51
CA ALA A 282 -13.80 -0.23 -9.75
C ALA A 282 -14.42 -0.73 -8.43
N GLY A 283 -15.38 0.01 -7.86
CA GLY A 283 -16.06 -0.35 -6.62
C GLY A 283 -15.23 -0.06 -5.36
N TRP A 284 -14.62 1.11 -5.26
CA TRP A 284 -13.83 1.55 -4.09
C TRP A 284 -14.64 2.45 -3.14
N PRO A 285 -15.29 1.89 -2.10
CA PRO A 285 -16.26 2.63 -1.28
C PRO A 285 -15.66 3.85 -0.60
N ARG A 286 -14.41 3.77 -0.12
CA ARG A 286 -13.75 4.87 0.57
C ARG A 286 -13.48 6.06 -0.36
N ILE A 287 -13.14 5.81 -1.62
CA ILE A 287 -12.92 6.87 -2.61
C ILE A 287 -14.27 7.50 -3.00
N ILE A 288 -15.30 6.68 -3.21
CA ILE A 288 -16.66 7.15 -3.48
C ILE A 288 -17.15 8.06 -2.34
N GLU A 289 -17.01 7.63 -1.08
CA GLU A 289 -17.37 8.42 0.11
C GLU A 289 -16.60 9.73 0.21
N VAL A 290 -15.32 9.76 -0.20
CA VAL A 290 -14.49 10.97 -0.21
C VAL A 290 -14.95 11.94 -1.30
N LEU A 291 -15.32 11.44 -2.49
CA LEU A 291 -15.73 12.25 -3.63
C LEU A 291 -17.19 12.72 -3.54
N GLU A 292 -18.07 11.95 -2.89
CA GLU A 292 -19.46 12.31 -2.61
C GLU A 292 -19.62 13.14 -1.34
N GLY A 293 -18.67 13.01 -0.40
CA GLY A 293 -18.71 13.69 0.89
C GLY A 293 -18.27 15.15 0.83
N ASP A 294 -18.68 15.92 1.83
CA ASP A 294 -18.21 17.29 2.00
C ASP A 294 -16.70 17.35 2.31
N ARG A 295 -16.08 18.48 1.97
CA ARG A 295 -14.65 18.80 2.21
C ARG A 295 -14.18 18.54 3.66
N SER A 296 -15.09 18.57 4.64
CA SER A 296 -14.81 18.27 6.05
C SER A 296 -14.43 16.80 6.33
N ASN A 297 -14.90 15.84 5.52
CA ASN A 297 -14.51 14.43 5.62
C ASN A 297 -13.10 14.19 5.08
N LEU A 298 -12.73 14.93 4.02
CA LEU A 298 -11.39 14.93 3.45
C LEU A 298 -10.36 15.38 4.51
N GLU A 299 -10.63 16.48 5.22
CA GLU A 299 -9.75 17.01 6.28
C GLU A 299 -9.59 16.05 7.47
N LYS A 300 -10.65 15.34 7.88
CA LYS A 300 -10.56 14.32 8.95
C LYS A 300 -9.71 13.12 8.51
N SER A 301 -9.83 12.71 7.25
CA SER A 301 -9.08 11.57 6.71
C SER A 301 -7.56 11.80 6.66
N MET A 302 -7.13 13.07 6.66
CA MET A 302 -5.73 13.48 6.70
C MET A 302 -5.10 13.49 8.09
N GLN A 303 -5.89 13.46 9.18
CA GLN A 303 -5.33 13.46 10.54
C GLN A 303 -4.65 12.12 10.80
N ARG A 304 -3.40 11.99 10.34
CA ARG A 304 -2.49 10.94 10.79
C ARG A 304 -2.41 11.09 12.31
N PRO A 305 -2.72 10.06 13.10
CA PRO A 305 -2.35 10.08 14.51
C PRO A 305 -0.82 10.01 14.53
N GLY A 306 -0.18 11.17 14.44
CA GLY A 306 1.26 11.27 14.61
C GLY A 306 1.62 10.66 15.95
N PHE A 307 2.76 9.99 16.04
CA PHE A 307 3.28 9.55 17.33
C PHE A 307 3.34 10.79 18.23
N PRO A 308 2.55 10.85 19.32
CA PRO A 308 2.57 12.02 20.18
C PRO A 308 3.97 12.09 20.74
N ALA A 309 4.73 13.14 20.41
CA ALA A 309 6.09 13.31 20.92
C ALA A 309 6.10 13.78 22.39
N TRP A 310 4.94 14.18 22.93
CA TRP A 310 4.80 14.69 24.29
C TRP A 310 5.20 13.70 25.41
N PRO A 311 5.05 12.36 25.31
CA PRO A 311 5.56 11.44 26.33
C PRO A 311 7.08 11.43 26.37
N ILE A 312 7.76 11.48 25.22
CA ILE A 312 9.22 11.62 25.14
C ILE A 312 9.64 12.97 25.74
N GLY A 313 8.93 14.04 25.36
CA GLY A 313 9.15 15.38 25.91
C GLY A 313 9.03 15.42 27.43
N LEU A 314 7.98 14.81 27.98
CA LEU A 314 7.71 14.75 29.41
C LEU A 314 8.84 14.02 30.16
N THR A 315 9.30 12.88 29.63
CA THR A 315 10.44 12.15 30.22
C THR A 315 11.72 13.00 30.23
N MET A 316 12.03 13.70 29.13
CA MET A 316 13.18 14.59 29.05
C MET A 316 13.09 15.76 30.05
N THR A 317 11.90 16.36 30.21
CA THR A 317 11.66 17.43 31.19
C THR A 317 11.83 16.92 32.62
N ILE A 318 11.30 15.74 32.95
CA ILE A 318 11.44 15.14 34.30
C ILE A 318 12.91 14.87 34.62
N ILE A 319 13.68 14.30 33.69
CA ILE A 319 15.11 14.03 33.88
C ILE A 319 15.89 15.34 34.04
N GLY A 320 15.62 16.34 33.18
CA GLY A 320 16.25 17.64 33.25
C GLY A 320 15.98 18.36 34.59
N MET A 321 14.70 18.42 35.00
CA MET A 321 14.30 19.02 36.28
C MET A 321 14.84 18.26 37.49
N GLY A 322 14.81 16.93 37.46
CA GLY A 322 15.36 16.09 38.53
C GLY A 322 16.87 16.27 38.69
N GLY A 323 17.60 16.36 37.57
CA GLY A 323 19.03 16.66 37.57
C GLY A 323 19.34 18.05 38.13
N LEU A 324 18.58 19.08 37.72
CA LEU A 324 18.73 20.45 38.23
C LEU A 324 18.41 20.55 39.73
N TYR A 325 17.37 19.85 40.19
CA TYR A 325 17.02 19.78 41.61
C TYR A 325 18.10 19.10 42.45
N PHE A 326 18.60 17.94 41.97
CA PHE A 326 19.71 17.24 42.63
C PHE A 326 20.96 18.13 42.68
N ALA A 327 21.25 18.84 41.60
CA ALA A 327 22.36 19.78 41.55
C ALA A 327 22.26 20.90 42.58
N ALA A 328 21.08 21.53 42.70
CA ALA A 328 20.85 22.58 43.68
C ALA A 328 20.92 22.05 45.13
N MET A 329 20.34 20.86 45.40
CA MET A 329 20.31 20.27 46.74
C MET A 329 21.68 19.76 47.22
N ASN A 330 22.50 19.21 46.31
CA ASN A 330 23.83 18.73 46.67
C ASN A 330 24.73 19.90 47.12
N GLN A 331 24.62 21.05 46.47
CA GLN A 331 25.35 22.26 46.88
C GLN A 331 24.83 22.86 48.18
N SER A 332 23.51 22.81 48.45
CA SER A 332 22.93 23.47 49.62
C SER A 332 23.06 22.70 50.94
N THR A 333 23.20 21.38 50.90
CA THR A 333 23.15 20.54 52.12
C THR A 333 24.51 20.02 52.58
N GLY A 334 25.54 20.03 51.72
CA GLY A 334 26.90 19.55 52.05
C GLY A 334 26.96 18.11 52.63
N ARG A 335 25.85 17.36 52.56
CA ARG A 335 25.58 16.20 53.42
C ARG A 335 25.91 14.87 52.77
N TRP A 336 26.01 14.86 51.45
CA TRP A 336 26.43 13.71 50.67
C TRP A 336 27.89 13.94 50.35
N GLY A 337 28.78 13.15 50.95
CA GLY A 337 30.25 13.31 50.93
C GLY A 337 30.94 13.16 49.57
N VAL A 338 30.28 13.54 48.48
CA VAL A 338 30.85 13.66 47.15
C VAL A 338 31.07 15.14 46.89
N ARG A 339 32.19 15.66 47.42
CA ARG A 339 32.80 16.92 46.96
C ARG A 339 33.51 16.63 45.62
N ASP A 340 32.76 16.23 44.60
CA ASP A 340 33.30 16.19 43.25
C ASP A 340 33.09 17.58 42.65
N GLU A 341 34.16 18.37 42.58
CA GLU A 341 34.18 19.65 41.85
C GLU A 341 33.85 19.47 40.36
N GLY A 342 33.81 18.23 39.85
CA GLY A 342 33.46 17.90 38.46
C GLY A 342 31.98 17.62 38.17
N PHE A 343 31.16 17.20 39.15
CA PHE A 343 29.80 16.72 38.87
C PHE A 343 28.83 17.84 38.44
N LEU A 344 29.18 19.08 38.76
CA LEU A 344 28.44 20.30 38.39
C LEU A 344 29.28 21.26 37.57
N SER A 345 30.13 20.72 36.70
CA SER A 345 30.73 21.56 35.66
C SER A 345 29.65 22.33 34.90
N THR A 346 29.95 23.56 34.50
CA THR A 346 29.02 24.42 33.75
C THR A 346 28.44 23.71 32.52
N GLY A 347 29.18 22.75 31.95
CA GLY A 347 28.72 21.90 30.86
C GLY A 347 27.57 20.94 31.24
N ILE A 348 27.59 20.32 32.41
CA ILE A 348 26.52 19.41 32.87
C ILE A 348 25.24 20.21 33.18
N PHE A 349 25.36 21.37 33.83
CA PHE A 349 24.22 22.24 34.09
C PHE A 349 23.58 22.74 32.79
N LEU A 350 24.42 23.18 31.83
CA LEU A 350 23.98 23.56 30.49
C LEU A 350 23.24 22.40 29.80
N ALA A 351 23.77 21.18 29.85
CA ALA A 351 23.14 20.00 29.26
C ALA A 351 21.76 19.72 29.88
N LEU A 352 21.61 19.86 31.21
CA LEU A 352 20.33 19.64 31.89
C LEU A 352 19.27 20.70 31.55
N VAL A 353 19.67 21.97 31.44
CA VAL A 353 18.78 23.06 31.00
C VAL A 353 18.34 22.84 29.55
N LEU A 354 19.27 22.48 28.67
CA LEU A 354 18.97 22.17 27.27
C LEU A 354 18.05 20.94 27.15
N LEU A 355 18.29 19.89 27.93
CA LEU A 355 17.45 18.69 27.97
C LEU A 355 16.01 19.03 28.42
N CYS A 356 15.88 19.85 29.46
CA CYS A 356 14.59 20.32 29.96
C CYS A 356 13.85 21.17 28.91
N GLY A 357 14.56 22.09 28.26
CA GLY A 357 14.02 22.94 27.19
C GLY A 357 13.54 22.15 25.97
N GLN A 358 14.34 21.17 25.52
CA GLN A 358 13.94 20.25 24.44
C GLN A 358 12.73 19.40 24.84
N GLY A 359 12.67 18.95 26.10
CA GLY A 359 11.50 18.25 26.63
C GLY A 359 10.22 19.10 26.58
N LEU A 360 10.31 20.37 27.00
CA LEU A 360 9.18 21.31 26.95
C LEU A 360 8.73 21.59 25.51
N ILE A 361 9.68 21.76 24.57
CA ILE A 361 9.38 21.92 23.14
C ILE A 361 8.55 20.74 22.63
N LEU A 362 8.96 19.51 22.92
CA LEU A 362 8.24 18.29 22.53
C LEU A 362 6.86 18.17 23.19
N CYS A 363 6.65 18.79 24.36
CA CYS A 363 5.36 18.86 25.06
C CYS A 363 4.40 19.93 24.49
N THR A 364 4.89 21.00 23.84
CA THR A 364 4.03 22.07 23.27
C THR A 364 3.25 21.67 22.01
N GLY A 365 3.41 20.43 21.54
CA GLY A 365 2.58 19.83 20.49
C GLY A 365 2.80 20.44 19.09
N PRO A 366 1.80 20.33 18.18
CA PRO A 366 1.95 20.70 16.77
C PRO A 366 2.21 22.20 16.51
N TRP A 367 2.09 23.06 17.53
CA TRP A 367 2.26 24.50 17.37
C TRP A 367 3.71 24.89 17.11
N TYR A 368 4.65 24.38 17.92
CA TYR A 368 6.07 24.68 17.74
C TYR A 368 6.61 24.15 16.41
N PHE A 369 6.21 22.93 16.01
CA PHE A 369 6.64 22.33 14.74
C PHE A 369 6.14 23.13 13.52
N ARG A 370 4.88 23.57 13.54
CA ARG A 370 4.34 24.44 12.47
C ARG A 370 5.02 25.80 12.41
N LEU A 371 5.38 26.37 13.56
CA LEU A 371 6.14 27.63 13.60
C LEU A 371 7.58 27.41 13.08
N ARG A 372 8.21 26.30 13.46
CA ARG A 372 9.56 25.91 13.03
C ARG A 372 9.66 25.75 11.51
N GLU A 373 8.68 25.11 10.89
CA GLU A 373 8.62 24.91 9.44
C GLU A 373 8.55 26.23 8.65
N ARG A 374 7.98 27.29 9.25
CA ARG A 374 7.89 28.63 8.65
C ARG A 374 9.18 29.45 8.72
N THR A 375 10.22 28.96 9.39
CA THR A 375 11.49 29.68 9.53
C THR A 375 12.52 29.27 8.47
N PRO A 376 13.39 30.19 8.01
CA PRO A 376 14.39 29.89 6.99
C PRO A 376 15.40 28.83 7.46
N LEU A 377 15.98 28.11 6.51
CA LEU A 377 17.07 27.15 6.75
C LEU A 377 18.42 27.88 6.82
N TRP A 378 19.20 27.59 7.85
CA TRP A 378 20.60 28.01 8.00
C TRP A 378 21.49 26.76 8.05
N GLY A 379 21.97 26.34 6.89
CA GLY A 379 22.67 25.07 6.72
C GLY A 379 21.73 23.88 6.86
N LYS A 380 22.00 22.99 7.82
CA LYS A 380 21.18 21.79 8.11
C LYS A 380 20.11 21.99 9.19
N ALA A 381 20.05 23.17 9.80
CA ALA A 381 19.10 23.49 10.88
C ALA A 381 18.24 24.70 10.51
N ARG A 382 17.07 24.85 11.14
CA ARG A 382 16.19 26.01 10.93
C ARG A 382 16.63 27.17 11.82
N ALA A 383 16.40 28.40 11.40
CA ALA A 383 16.77 29.59 12.18
C ALA A 383 16.16 29.59 13.60
N LEU A 384 14.95 29.04 13.76
CA LEU A 384 14.31 28.88 15.07
C LEU A 384 15.09 27.94 16.01
N ASP A 385 15.73 26.91 15.46
CA ASP A 385 16.52 25.95 16.25
C ASP A 385 17.76 26.63 16.83
N TRP A 386 18.45 27.42 16.00
CA TRP A 386 19.61 28.19 16.42
C TRP A 386 19.26 29.22 17.50
N LEU A 387 18.16 29.96 17.31
CA LEU A 387 17.68 30.94 18.29
C LEU A 387 17.34 30.26 19.62
N ALA A 388 16.59 29.15 19.58
CA ALA A 388 16.22 28.40 20.78
C ALA A 388 17.45 27.85 21.53
N MET A 389 18.45 27.33 20.80
CA MET A 389 19.71 26.85 21.41
C MET A 389 20.50 27.98 22.06
N LEU A 390 20.65 29.13 21.38
CA LEU A 390 21.38 30.28 21.91
C LEU A 390 20.69 30.87 23.15
N THR A 391 19.37 31.05 23.09
CA THR A 391 18.60 31.54 24.24
C THR A 391 18.66 30.56 25.41
N GLY A 392 18.52 29.26 25.15
CA GLY A 392 18.64 28.22 26.18
C GLY A 392 20.03 28.21 26.85
N ALA A 393 21.09 28.37 26.07
CA ALA A 393 22.45 28.43 26.59
C ALA A 393 22.67 29.67 27.47
N LEU A 394 22.26 30.86 27.00
CA LEU A 394 22.36 32.10 27.78
C LEU A 394 21.59 32.02 29.10
N LEU A 395 20.38 31.46 29.05
CA LEU A 395 19.56 31.26 30.25
C LEU A 395 20.24 30.30 31.23
N ALA A 396 20.86 29.23 30.74
CA ALA A 396 21.58 28.28 31.58
C ALA A 396 22.78 28.92 32.29
N PHE A 397 23.58 29.73 31.58
CA PHE A 397 24.70 30.45 32.19
C PHE A 397 24.21 31.42 33.28
N PHE A 398 23.17 32.21 32.98
CA PHE A 398 22.59 33.15 33.94
C PHE A 398 22.05 32.45 35.19
N LEU A 399 21.29 31.36 35.01
CA LEU A 399 20.74 30.58 36.13
C LEU A 399 21.83 29.91 36.95
N HIS A 400 22.88 29.40 36.32
CA HIS A 400 24.01 28.78 37.01
C HIS A 400 24.75 29.80 37.89
N ASP A 401 25.08 30.97 37.34
CA ASP A 401 25.79 32.03 38.05
C ASP A 401 24.94 32.56 39.23
N HIS A 402 23.65 32.80 38.99
CA HIS A 402 22.74 33.26 40.03
C HIS A 402 22.54 32.22 41.15
N LEU A 403 22.43 30.94 40.80
CA LEU A 403 22.34 29.85 41.78
C LEU A 403 23.62 29.76 42.62
N GLY A 404 24.79 29.88 41.98
CA GLY A 404 26.07 29.92 42.68
C GLY A 404 26.17 31.08 43.67
N ALA A 405 25.82 32.29 43.23
CA ALA A 405 25.81 33.48 44.09
C ALA A 405 24.83 33.34 45.28
N TYR A 406 23.61 32.84 45.03
CA TYR A 406 22.61 32.63 46.08
C TYR A 406 23.08 31.64 47.15
N LEU A 407 23.71 30.54 46.73
CA LEU A 407 24.18 29.49 47.64
C LEU A 407 25.43 29.91 48.43
N GLN A 408 26.24 30.83 47.92
CA GLN A 408 27.38 31.41 48.67
C GLN A 408 26.92 32.41 49.76
N HIS A 409 25.72 32.97 49.63
CA HIS A 409 25.14 33.94 50.58
C HIS A 409 24.21 33.30 51.63
N ARG A 410 24.05 31.98 51.62
CA ARG A 410 23.36 31.18 52.64
C ARG A 410 24.38 30.44 53.52
#